data_AF-A0A355RK08-F1
#
_entry.id   AF-A0A355RK08-F1
#
_cell.length_a   1.000
_cell.length_b   1.000
_cell.length_c   1.000
_cell.angle_alpha   90.00
_cell.angle_beta   90.00
_cell.angle_gamma   90.00
#
_symmetry.space_group_name_H-M   'P 1'
#
loop_
_entity.id
_entity.type
_entity.pdbx_description
1 polymer ?
#
loop_
_entity_poly.entity_id
_entity_poly.type
_entity_poly.pdbx_seq_one_letter_code
_entity_poly.pdbx_strand_id
1 'polypeptide(L)'
;MNYRIYFKNHKNKILAVSFSALANILFFAFAIYDIVLTAPNIDISGIWNYLLYAVTYLIILIANIRNDNFAYQGILMFIFFMVFDQIYTLLIDSPGLFSSFVSGDLTVICLSIFLFLFLLAQAIIGVLLYLNIAKYSRGLIDNFKKVRLLGILYSISLFIGLAFYMSLLLLGLEINPFSVFLLFMTPISEVLMSVAICFTLERLRRI
;
A
#
# COMPACT_ATOMS: atom_id res chain seq x y z
N MET A 1 4.87 -19.36 31.75
CA MET A 1 5.05 -19.31 30.29
C MET A 1 6.22 -18.38 29.99
N ASN A 2 7.26 -18.85 29.30
CA ASN A 2 8.49 -18.08 29.12
C ASN A 2 8.30 -17.06 27.98
N TYR A 3 7.82 -15.85 28.30
CA TYR A 3 7.39 -14.83 27.33
C TYR A 3 8.44 -14.54 26.25
N ARG A 4 9.73 -14.59 26.59
CA ARG A 4 10.83 -14.37 25.64
C ARG A 4 10.87 -15.39 24.50
N ILE A 5 10.57 -16.66 24.79
CA ILE A 5 10.56 -17.75 23.79
C ILE A 5 9.31 -17.64 22.92
N TYR A 6 8.17 -17.30 23.51
CA TYR A 6 6.91 -17.07 22.80
C TYR A 6 7.02 -15.90 21.81
N PHE A 7 7.56 -14.76 22.25
CA PHE A 7 7.79 -13.60 21.37
C PHE A 7 8.78 -13.92 20.24
N LYS A 8 9.83 -14.70 20.50
CA LYS A 8 10.81 -15.08 19.47
C LYS A 8 10.16 -15.91 18.35
N ASN A 9 9.23 -16.79 18.69
CA ASN A 9 8.57 -17.68 17.73
C ASN A 9 7.38 -17.02 17.01
N HIS A 10 6.69 -16.07 17.63
CA HIS A 10 5.52 -15.39 17.05
C HIS A 10 5.75 -13.94 16.61
N LYS A 11 6.99 -13.43 16.66
CA LYS A 11 7.33 -12.05 16.32
C LYS A 11 6.73 -11.60 14.98
N ASN A 12 6.92 -12.40 13.93
CA ASN A 12 6.44 -12.05 12.59
C ASN A 12 4.91 -12.05 12.50
N LYS A 13 4.24 -12.96 13.23
CA LYS A 13 2.77 -12.98 13.32
C LYS A 13 2.27 -11.72 14.04
N ILE A 14 2.85 -11.39 15.19
CA ILE A 14 2.46 -10.22 15.99
C ILE A 14 2.64 -8.95 15.16
N LEU A 15 3.80 -8.76 14.53
CA LEU A 15 4.05 -7.59 13.69
C LEU A 15 3.10 -7.53 12.48
N ALA A 16 2.87 -8.64 11.78
CA ALA A 16 1.93 -8.69 10.66
C ALA A 16 0.51 -8.31 11.08
N VAL A 17 0.03 -8.82 12.21
CA VAL A 17 -1.30 -8.48 12.75
C VAL A 17 -1.36 -7.02 13.20
N SER A 18 -0.35 -6.52 13.93
CA SER A 18 -0.32 -5.14 14.40
C SER A 18 -0.33 -4.13 13.25
N PHE A 19 0.55 -4.32 12.24
CA PHE A 19 0.61 -3.42 11.09
C PHE A 19 -0.65 -3.50 10.21
N SER A 20 -1.18 -4.70 9.96
CA SER A 20 -2.43 -4.85 9.20
C SER A 20 -3.64 -4.29 9.95
N ALA A 21 -3.70 -4.40 11.29
CA ALA A 21 -4.75 -3.79 12.09
C ALA A 21 -4.70 -2.26 12.05
N LEU A 22 -3.51 -1.68 12.21
CA LEU A 22 -3.33 -0.23 12.09
C LEU A 22 -3.70 0.29 10.69
N ALA A 23 -3.28 -0.43 9.64
CA ALA A 23 -3.66 -0.10 8.26
C ALA A 23 -5.18 -0.13 8.06
N ASN A 24 -5.87 -1.17 8.57
CA ASN A 24 -7.33 -1.24 8.52
C ASN A 24 -7.99 -0.06 9.25
N ILE A 25 -7.53 0.29 10.45
CA ILE A 25 -8.10 1.40 11.23
C ILE A 25 -7.98 2.71 10.46
N LEU A 26 -6.79 3.01 9.90
CA LEU A 26 -6.59 4.25 9.13
C LEU A 26 -7.45 4.27 7.86
N PHE A 27 -7.50 3.15 7.14
CA PHE A 27 -8.28 3.03 5.92
C PHE A 27 -9.79 3.23 6.19
N PHE A 28 -10.36 2.52 7.18
CA PHE A 28 -11.77 2.67 7.51
C PHE A 28 -12.11 4.05 8.07
N ALA A 29 -11.22 4.64 8.88
CA ALA A 29 -11.43 5.99 9.40
C ALA A 29 -11.52 7.01 8.24
N PHE A 30 -10.63 6.92 7.26
CA PHE A 30 -10.68 7.77 6.08
C PHE A 30 -11.92 7.50 5.22
N ALA A 31 -12.21 6.24 4.90
CA ALA A 31 -13.35 5.90 4.06
C ALA A 31 -14.68 6.38 4.65
N ILE A 32 -14.87 6.23 5.97
CA ILE A 32 -16.06 6.75 6.66
C ILE A 32 -16.12 8.28 6.57
N TYR A 33 -15.00 8.96 6.80
CA TYR A 33 -14.93 10.41 6.71
C TYR A 33 -15.29 10.91 5.31
N ASP A 34 -14.71 10.31 4.27
CA ASP A 34 -14.93 10.69 2.87
C ASP A 34 -16.39 10.46 2.45
N ILE A 35 -16.97 9.31 2.82
CA ILE A 35 -18.40 9.01 2.56
C ILE A 35 -19.32 10.00 3.27
N VAL A 36 -19.03 10.39 4.51
CA VAL A 36 -19.85 11.37 5.25
C VAL A 36 -19.75 12.75 4.61
N LEU A 37 -18.56 13.15 4.15
CA LEU A 37 -18.34 14.47 3.55
C LEU A 37 -18.95 14.58 2.15
N THR A 38 -18.92 13.48 1.39
CA THR A 38 -19.51 13.38 0.05
C THR A 38 -20.96 12.91 0.04
N ALA A 39 -21.58 12.68 1.21
CA ALA A 39 -22.95 12.19 1.36
C ALA A 39 -24.02 12.91 0.50
N PRO A 40 -23.94 14.23 0.21
CA PRO A 40 -24.89 14.89 -0.67
C PRO A 40 -24.76 14.48 -2.15
N ASN A 41 -23.57 14.05 -2.58
CA ASN A 41 -23.19 13.75 -3.98
C ASN A 41 -22.42 12.43 -4.07
N ILE A 42 -22.97 11.36 -3.47
CA ILE A 42 -22.28 10.07 -3.41
C ILE A 42 -22.05 9.53 -4.83
N ASP A 43 -20.78 9.35 -5.19
CA ASP A 43 -20.39 8.58 -6.36
C ASP A 43 -20.32 7.09 -6.02
N ILE A 44 -21.17 6.30 -6.66
CA ILE A 44 -21.25 4.84 -6.51
C ILE A 44 -19.92 4.18 -6.88
N SER A 45 -19.17 4.76 -7.82
CA SER A 45 -17.87 4.22 -8.25
C SER A 45 -16.81 4.34 -7.14
N GLY A 46 -16.80 5.45 -6.39
CA GLY A 46 -15.92 5.66 -5.24
C GLY A 46 -16.20 4.68 -4.10
N ILE A 47 -17.47 4.45 -3.77
CA ILE A 47 -17.86 3.45 -2.75
C ILE A 47 -17.40 2.05 -3.16
N TRP A 48 -17.54 1.70 -4.44
CA TRP A 48 -17.10 0.39 -4.94
C TRP A 48 -15.60 0.17 -4.75
N ASN A 49 -14.79 1.18 -5.04
CA ASN A 49 -13.34 1.14 -4.82
C ASN A 49 -13.02 0.95 -3.34
N TYR A 50 -13.64 1.71 -2.43
CA TYR A 50 -13.43 1.52 -1.00
C TYR A 50 -13.79 0.11 -0.52
N LEU A 51 -14.86 -0.48 -1.07
CA LEU A 51 -15.29 -1.83 -0.71
C LEU A 51 -14.28 -2.89 -1.16
N LEU A 52 -13.71 -2.76 -2.36
CA LEU A 52 -12.68 -3.67 -2.86
C LEU A 52 -11.41 -3.63 -2.00
N TYR A 53 -10.95 -2.43 -1.63
CA TYR A 53 -9.82 -2.25 -0.72
C TYR A 53 -10.13 -2.78 0.69
N ALA A 54 -11.34 -2.52 1.21
CA ALA A 54 -11.78 -3.03 2.51
C ALA A 54 -11.74 -4.56 2.58
N VAL A 55 -12.28 -5.25 1.57
CA VAL A 55 -12.26 -6.72 1.49
C VAL A 55 -10.83 -7.24 1.52
N THR A 56 -9.95 -6.61 0.74
CA THR A 56 -8.53 -6.99 0.67
C THR A 56 -7.82 -6.83 2.01
N TYR A 57 -8.01 -5.68 2.66
CA TYR A 57 -7.41 -5.35 3.95
C TYR A 57 -7.91 -6.29 5.07
N LEU A 58 -9.19 -6.63 5.05
CA LEU A 58 -9.79 -7.57 5.99
C LEU A 58 -9.31 -9.01 5.77
N ILE A 59 -9.19 -9.47 4.52
CA ILE A 59 -8.66 -10.80 4.21
C ILE A 59 -7.25 -10.96 4.79
N ILE A 60 -6.37 -9.97 4.58
CA ILE A 60 -5.00 -9.99 5.10
C ILE A 60 -5.02 -10.04 6.64
N LEU A 61 -5.83 -9.20 7.29
CA LEU A 61 -5.93 -9.18 8.75
C LEU A 61 -6.46 -10.50 9.33
N ILE A 62 -7.59 -11.00 8.81
CA ILE A 62 -8.23 -12.23 9.30
C ILE A 62 -7.31 -13.44 9.07
N ALA A 63 -6.71 -13.56 7.89
CA ALA A 63 -5.77 -14.64 7.60
C ALA A 63 -4.50 -14.53 8.47
N ASN A 64 -4.09 -13.31 8.84
CA ASN A 64 -2.99 -13.10 9.78
C ASN A 64 -3.31 -13.52 11.22
N ILE A 65 -4.53 -13.26 11.68
CA ILE A 65 -5.01 -13.69 13.00
C ILE A 65 -5.12 -15.23 13.04
N ARG A 66 -5.78 -15.80 12.03
CA ARG A 66 -6.02 -17.25 11.89
C ARG A 66 -4.77 -18.05 11.55
N ASN A 67 -3.68 -17.39 11.14
CA ASN A 67 -2.46 -18.03 10.68
C ASN A 67 -2.67 -18.93 9.45
N ASP A 68 -3.50 -18.46 8.52
CA ASP A 68 -3.92 -19.20 7.33
C ASP A 68 -3.06 -18.82 6.10
N ASN A 69 -2.83 -19.80 5.22
CA ASN A 69 -2.21 -19.62 3.90
C ASN A 69 -3.10 -18.81 2.94
N PHE A 70 -4.40 -18.65 3.25
CA PHE A 70 -5.28 -17.74 2.52
C PHE A 70 -4.78 -16.28 2.49
N ALA A 71 -3.87 -15.92 3.40
CA ALA A 71 -3.17 -14.64 3.38
C ALA A 71 -2.44 -14.36 2.05
N TYR A 72 -1.98 -15.39 1.32
CA TYR A 72 -1.39 -15.21 -0.01
C TYR A 72 -2.36 -14.58 -1.01
N GLN A 73 -3.65 -14.94 -0.96
CA GLN A 73 -4.66 -14.38 -1.85
C GLN A 73 -4.91 -12.90 -1.54
N GLY A 74 -5.02 -12.55 -0.25
CA GLY A 74 -5.13 -11.15 0.17
C GLY A 74 -3.94 -10.30 -0.27
N ILE A 75 -2.72 -10.84 -0.14
CA ILE A 75 -1.49 -10.16 -0.61
C ILE A 75 -1.52 -9.94 -2.13
N LEU A 76 -1.92 -10.95 -2.90
CA LEU A 76 -2.02 -10.84 -4.36
C LEU A 76 -3.06 -9.80 -4.78
N MET A 77 -4.23 -9.79 -4.13
CA MET A 77 -5.26 -8.77 -4.37
C MET A 77 -4.76 -7.36 -4.06
N PHE A 78 -4.08 -7.17 -2.92
CA PHE A 78 -3.52 -5.86 -2.55
C PHE A 78 -2.52 -5.36 -3.59
N ILE A 79 -1.56 -6.20 -3.96
CA ILE A 79 -0.54 -5.81 -4.94
C ILE A 79 -1.20 -5.53 -6.30
N PHE A 80 -2.19 -6.32 -6.70
CA PHE A 80 -2.92 -6.09 -7.95
C PHE A 80 -3.62 -4.73 -7.96
N PHE A 81 -4.37 -4.39 -6.92
CA PHE A 81 -5.07 -3.10 -6.84
C PHE A 81 -4.08 -1.93 -6.80
N MET A 82 -3.03 -2.00 -5.99
CA MET A 82 -2.01 -0.95 -5.92
C MET A 82 -1.28 -0.75 -7.25
N VAL A 83 -0.89 -1.84 -7.93
CA VAL A 83 -0.22 -1.75 -9.24
C VAL A 83 -1.17 -1.20 -10.30
N PHE A 84 -2.43 -1.63 -10.27
CA PHE A 84 -3.44 -1.10 -11.19
C PHE A 84 -3.61 0.41 -11.01
N ASP A 85 -3.73 0.87 -9.77
CA ASP A 85 -3.86 2.29 -9.43
C ASP A 85 -2.61 3.11 -9.84
N GLN A 86 -1.42 2.58 -9.62
CA GLN A 86 -0.15 3.19 -10.07
C GLN A 86 -0.09 3.31 -11.59
N ILE A 87 -0.46 2.25 -12.32
CA ILE A 87 -0.50 2.26 -13.79
C ILE A 87 -1.57 3.22 -14.29
N TYR A 88 -2.74 3.23 -13.66
CA TYR A 88 -3.84 4.14 -13.99
C TYR A 88 -3.40 5.60 -13.82
N THR A 89 -2.77 5.92 -12.69
CA THR A 89 -2.21 7.26 -12.41
C THR A 89 -1.16 7.66 -13.45
N LEU A 90 -0.27 6.74 -13.82
CA LEU A 90 0.79 7.00 -14.81
C LEU A 90 0.27 7.21 -16.24
N LEU A 91 -0.84 6.56 -16.61
CA LEU A 91 -1.35 6.58 -18.00
C LEU A 91 -2.47 7.59 -18.20
N ILE A 92 -3.43 7.64 -17.27
CA ILE A 92 -4.70 8.35 -17.44
C ILE A 92 -4.68 9.67 -16.68
N ASP A 93 -4.19 9.69 -15.44
CA ASP A 93 -4.09 10.90 -14.61
C ASP A 93 -2.76 11.67 -14.82
N SER A 94 -2.00 11.24 -15.82
CA SER A 94 -0.73 11.85 -16.23
C SER A 94 -0.80 13.34 -16.59
N PRO A 95 -1.90 13.93 -17.13
CA PRO A 95 -1.94 15.35 -17.45
C PRO A 95 -1.67 16.27 -16.25
N GLY A 96 -2.05 15.85 -15.03
CA GLY A 96 -1.74 16.58 -13.80
C GLY A 96 -0.23 16.60 -13.48
N LEU A 97 0.45 15.45 -13.63
CA LEU A 97 1.90 15.34 -13.48
C LEU A 97 2.65 16.11 -14.57
N PHE A 98 2.19 16.05 -15.82
CA PHE A 98 2.81 16.77 -16.94
C PHE A 98 2.60 18.28 -16.84
N SER A 99 1.44 18.74 -16.34
CA SER A 99 1.19 20.17 -16.09
C SER A 99 2.19 20.76 -15.08
N SER A 100 2.65 19.95 -14.12
CA SER A 100 3.65 20.34 -13.13
C SER A 100 5.04 20.57 -13.75
N PHE A 101 5.35 19.94 -14.90
CA PHE A 101 6.59 20.20 -15.64
C PHE A 101 6.60 21.55 -16.38
N VAL A 102 5.43 22.14 -16.59
CA VAL A 102 5.26 23.43 -17.27
C VAL A 102 5.05 24.57 -16.25
N SER A 103 5.06 24.26 -14.95
CA SER A 103 4.84 25.23 -13.86
C SER A 103 5.90 26.33 -13.75
N GLY A 104 7.09 26.13 -14.29
CA GLY A 104 8.23 27.06 -14.20
C GLY A 104 8.98 27.05 -12.86
N ASP A 105 8.49 26.34 -11.84
CA ASP A 105 9.18 26.16 -10.56
C ASP A 105 10.04 24.89 -10.59
N LEU A 106 11.36 25.08 -10.51
CA LEU A 106 12.37 24.01 -10.46
C LEU A 106 12.12 23.00 -9.33
N THR A 107 11.58 23.45 -8.19
CA THR A 107 11.28 22.56 -7.05
C THR A 107 10.15 21.61 -7.40
N VAL A 108 9.05 22.14 -7.95
CA VAL A 108 7.86 21.37 -8.36
C VAL A 108 8.22 20.40 -9.49
N ILE A 109 9.03 20.85 -10.46
CA ILE A 109 9.52 20.01 -11.57
C ILE A 109 10.33 18.84 -11.01
N CYS A 110 11.33 19.10 -10.16
CA CYS A 110 12.17 18.04 -9.59
C CYS A 110 11.34 17.01 -8.82
N LEU A 111 10.46 17.46 -7.92
CA LEU A 111 9.62 16.57 -7.12
C LEU A 111 8.67 15.73 -7.99
N SER A 112 8.12 16.31 -9.05
CA SER A 112 7.24 15.62 -10.00
C SER A 112 7.99 14.53 -10.80
N ILE A 113 9.25 14.79 -11.20
CA ILE A 113 10.09 13.79 -11.88
C ILE A 113 10.35 12.60 -10.94
N PHE A 114 10.73 12.87 -9.70
CA PHE A 114 10.98 11.81 -8.73
C PHE A 114 9.71 11.02 -8.43
N LEU A 115 8.56 11.68 -8.23
CA LEU A 115 7.29 11.00 -8.04
C LEU A 115 6.96 10.07 -9.21
N PHE A 116 7.11 10.55 -10.45
CA PHE A 116 6.90 9.74 -11.65
C PHE A 116 7.82 8.50 -11.68
N LEU A 117 9.11 8.68 -11.42
CA LEU A 117 10.07 7.58 -11.38
C LEU A 117 9.73 6.56 -10.29
N PHE A 118 9.28 7.00 -9.12
CA PHE A 118 8.87 6.11 -8.04
C PHE A 118 7.56 5.37 -8.35
N LEU A 119 6.57 6.03 -8.95
CA LEU A 119 5.35 5.35 -9.41
C LEU A 119 5.67 4.27 -10.45
N LEU A 120 6.56 4.58 -11.41
CA LEU A 120 7.01 3.61 -12.41
C LEU A 120 7.78 2.44 -11.77
N ALA A 121 8.66 2.73 -10.82
CA ALA A 121 9.36 1.70 -10.06
C ALA A 121 8.39 0.82 -9.26
N GLN A 122 7.39 1.42 -8.60
CA GLN A 122 6.37 0.68 -7.86
C GLN A 122 5.56 -0.25 -8.79
N ALA A 123 5.14 0.23 -9.97
CA ALA A 123 4.41 -0.58 -10.93
C ALA A 123 5.24 -1.79 -11.40
N ILE A 124 6.50 -1.58 -11.80
CA ILE A 124 7.38 -2.65 -12.27
C ILE A 124 7.67 -3.66 -11.14
N ILE A 125 8.08 -3.17 -9.97
CA ILE A 125 8.40 -4.03 -8.82
C ILE A 125 7.15 -4.77 -8.35
N GLY A 126 5.99 -4.12 -8.35
CA GLY A 126 4.71 -4.71 -7.97
C GLY A 126 4.28 -5.83 -8.90
N VAL A 127 4.38 -5.65 -10.23
CA VAL A 127 4.12 -6.73 -11.21
C VAL A 127 5.06 -7.92 -10.98
N LEU A 128 6.37 -7.65 -10.80
CA LEU A 128 7.34 -8.69 -10.51
C LEU A 128 7.04 -9.41 -9.18
N LEU A 129 6.64 -8.67 -8.14
CA LEU A 129 6.28 -9.21 -6.85
C LEU A 129 5.04 -10.09 -6.96
N TYR A 130 3.99 -9.64 -7.64
CA TYR A 130 2.76 -10.39 -7.88
C TYR A 130 3.05 -11.74 -8.56
N LEU A 131 3.80 -11.72 -9.67
CA LEU A 131 4.15 -12.93 -10.42
C LEU A 131 5.00 -13.90 -9.58
N ASN A 132 5.95 -13.39 -8.80
CA ASN A 132 6.81 -14.23 -7.97
C ASN A 132 6.06 -14.82 -6.76
N ILE A 133 5.14 -14.07 -6.13
CA ILE A 133 4.28 -14.59 -5.06
C ILE A 133 3.35 -15.66 -5.60
N ALA A 134 2.70 -15.44 -6.75
CA ALA A 134 1.81 -16.42 -7.36
C ALA A 134 2.52 -17.71 -7.75
N LYS A 135 3.77 -17.63 -8.22
CA LYS A 135 4.61 -18.81 -8.49
C LYS A 135 5.06 -19.49 -7.19
N TYR A 136 5.43 -18.72 -6.16
CA TYR A 136 5.87 -19.23 -4.87
C TYR A 136 4.73 -19.97 -4.14
N SER A 137 3.52 -19.42 -4.12
CA SER A 137 2.35 -20.03 -3.46
C SER A 137 1.92 -21.35 -4.12
N ARG A 138 2.22 -21.53 -5.41
CA ARG A 138 1.98 -22.78 -6.15
C ARG A 138 3.13 -23.78 -6.05
N GLY A 139 4.20 -23.46 -5.33
CA GLY A 139 5.38 -24.32 -5.20
C GLY A 139 6.28 -24.38 -6.44
N LEU A 140 6.11 -23.48 -7.41
CA LEU A 140 6.90 -23.47 -8.66
C LEU A 140 8.29 -22.85 -8.49
N ILE A 141 8.52 -22.14 -7.38
CA ILE A 141 9.80 -21.49 -7.06
C ILE A 141 10.15 -21.76 -5.60
N ASP A 142 11.39 -22.21 -5.36
CA ASP A 142 11.91 -22.46 -4.01
C ASP A 142 12.60 -21.25 -3.38
N ASN A 143 12.95 -20.25 -4.19
CA ASN A 143 13.77 -19.14 -3.78
C ASN A 143 12.96 -17.99 -3.12
N PHE A 144 12.61 -18.18 -1.85
CA PHE A 144 11.93 -17.16 -1.03
C PHE A 144 12.73 -15.85 -0.91
N LYS A 145 14.07 -15.90 -1.03
CA LYS A 145 14.93 -14.70 -0.94
C LYS A 145 14.56 -13.64 -1.98
N LYS A 146 14.17 -14.06 -3.18
CA LYS A 146 13.72 -13.15 -4.25
C LYS A 146 12.40 -12.46 -3.89
N VAL A 147 11.43 -13.22 -3.39
CA VAL A 147 10.11 -12.69 -2.96
C VAL A 147 10.27 -11.68 -1.83
N ARG A 148 11.10 -12.01 -0.83
CA ARG A 148 11.40 -11.10 0.29
C ARG A 148 12.02 -9.79 -0.17
N LEU A 149 13.04 -9.87 -1.03
CA LEU A 149 13.75 -8.68 -1.51
C LEU A 149 12.82 -7.77 -2.33
N LEU A 150 11.98 -8.34 -3.20
CA LEU A 150 10.98 -7.60 -3.93
C LEU A 150 9.92 -6.96 -3.00
N GLY A 151 9.47 -7.66 -1.97
CA GLY A 151 8.50 -7.10 -1.00
C GLY A 151 9.06 -5.92 -0.21
N ILE A 152 10.33 -6.00 0.20
CA ILE A 152 11.03 -4.90 0.88
C ILE A 152 11.23 -3.72 -0.07
N LEU A 153 11.72 -3.97 -1.29
CA LEU A 153 11.89 -2.92 -2.29
C LEU A 153 10.57 -2.24 -2.61
N TYR A 154 9.49 -2.99 -2.74
CA TYR A 154 8.15 -2.46 -2.99
C TYR A 154 7.69 -1.53 -1.87
N SER A 155 7.83 -1.96 -0.61
CA SER A 155 7.46 -1.14 0.55
C SER A 155 8.30 0.13 0.69
N ILE A 156 9.60 0.05 0.41
CA ILE A 156 10.48 1.24 0.39
C ILE A 156 10.07 2.18 -0.74
N SER A 157 9.78 1.64 -1.92
CA SER A 157 9.36 2.44 -3.07
C SER A 157 8.02 3.14 -2.81
N LEU A 158 7.07 2.47 -2.15
CA LEU A 158 5.80 3.06 -1.69
C LEU A 158 6.05 4.19 -0.69
N PHE A 159 6.86 3.96 0.34
CA PHE A 159 7.16 4.96 1.35
C PHE A 159 7.82 6.22 0.75
N ILE A 160 8.80 6.04 -0.14
CA ILE A 160 9.48 7.16 -0.78
C ILE A 160 8.53 7.89 -1.74
N GLY A 161 7.78 7.15 -2.57
CA GLY A 161 6.80 7.77 -3.48
C GLY A 161 5.76 8.59 -2.74
N LEU A 162 5.27 8.09 -1.59
CA LEU A 162 4.41 8.83 -0.68
C LEU A 162 5.08 10.13 -0.21
N ALA A 163 6.34 10.09 0.25
CA ALA A 163 7.02 11.30 0.70
C ALA A 163 7.09 12.40 -0.37
N PHE A 164 7.34 12.04 -1.63
CA PHE A 164 7.33 12.98 -2.76
C PHE A 164 5.94 13.51 -3.07
N TYR A 165 4.92 12.63 -3.07
CA TYR A 165 3.52 13.04 -3.25
C TYR A 165 3.07 14.04 -2.19
N MET A 166 3.43 13.80 -0.93
CA MET A 166 3.08 14.68 0.20
C MET A 166 3.79 16.02 0.08
N SER A 167 5.06 16.01 -0.36
CA SER A 167 5.84 17.23 -0.57
C SER A 167 5.24 18.11 -1.67
N LEU A 168 4.74 17.51 -2.76
CA LEU A 168 4.05 18.24 -3.83
C LEU A 168 2.72 18.83 -3.35
N LEU A 169 1.94 18.06 -2.61
CA LEU A 169 0.67 18.55 -2.05
C LEU A 169 0.86 19.72 -1.10
N LEU A 170 1.88 19.67 -0.24
CA LEU A 170 2.17 20.75 0.72
C LEU A 170 2.67 22.05 0.07
N LEU A 171 3.25 21.97 -1.13
CA LEU A 171 3.69 23.17 -1.88
C LEU A 171 2.53 23.89 -2.57
N GLY A 172 1.47 23.18 -2.93
CA GLY A 172 0.37 23.73 -3.73
C GLY A 172 -0.78 24.36 -2.92
N LEU A 173 -0.74 24.28 -1.58
CA LEU A 173 -1.97 24.37 -0.81
C LEU A 173 -1.79 25.09 0.55
N GLU A 174 -2.53 26.20 0.72
CA GLU A 174 -2.83 26.79 2.05
C GLU A 174 -3.91 25.95 2.75
N ILE A 175 -3.64 24.68 3.06
CA ILE A 175 -4.64 23.81 3.71
C ILE A 175 -4.50 23.82 5.23
N ASN A 176 -5.66 23.85 5.90
CA ASN A 176 -5.82 23.61 7.33
C ASN A 176 -5.17 22.26 7.76
N PRO A 177 -4.31 22.22 8.79
CA PRO A 177 -3.55 21.01 9.19
C PRO A 177 -4.40 19.75 9.44
N PHE A 178 -5.67 19.90 9.81
CA PHE A 178 -6.57 18.75 10.00
C PHE A 178 -6.95 18.06 8.67
N SER A 179 -7.25 18.83 7.63
CA SER A 179 -7.52 18.31 6.28
C SER A 179 -6.28 17.68 5.65
N VAL A 180 -5.09 18.19 5.96
CA VAL A 180 -3.81 17.59 5.56
C VAL A 180 -3.64 16.21 6.19
N PHE A 181 -3.88 16.08 7.51
CA PHE A 181 -3.79 14.79 8.20
C PHE A 181 -4.74 13.74 7.63
N LEU A 182 -5.99 14.12 7.34
CA LEU A 182 -7.00 13.21 6.79
C LEU A 182 -6.64 12.73 5.38
N LEU A 183 -6.18 13.63 4.51
CA LEU A 183 -5.76 13.30 3.14
C LEU A 183 -4.59 12.30 3.11
N PHE A 184 -3.83 12.23 4.20
CA PHE A 184 -2.68 11.32 4.33
C PHE A 184 -3.00 9.98 4.98
N MET A 185 -4.21 9.77 5.52
CA MET A 185 -4.56 8.51 6.18
C MET A 185 -4.55 7.32 5.22
N THR A 186 -5.08 7.47 4.01
CA THR A 186 -5.08 6.42 2.97
C THR A 186 -3.68 6.02 2.53
N PRO A 187 -2.80 6.94 2.08
CA PRO A 187 -1.48 6.55 1.62
C PRO A 187 -0.61 6.00 2.78
N ILE A 188 -0.80 6.49 4.02
CA ILE A 188 -0.15 5.88 5.21
C ILE A 188 -0.68 4.45 5.44
N SER A 189 -1.98 4.22 5.28
CA SER A 189 -2.57 2.88 5.43
C SER A 189 -1.97 1.87 4.44
N GLU A 190 -1.70 2.29 3.21
CA GLU A 190 -1.09 1.46 2.17
C GLU A 190 0.34 1.08 2.48
N VAL A 191 1.15 2.03 2.99
CA VAL A 191 2.51 1.76 3.46
C VAL A 191 2.50 0.80 4.65
N LEU A 192 1.62 1.00 5.63
CA LEU A 192 1.51 0.09 6.77
C LEU A 192 1.07 -1.31 6.33
N MET A 193 0.15 -1.39 5.35
CA MET A 193 -0.25 -2.67 4.77
C MET A 193 0.90 -3.33 4.01
N SER A 194 1.68 -2.59 3.22
CA SER A 194 2.84 -3.14 2.50
C SER A 194 3.90 -3.69 3.47
N VAL A 195 4.15 -2.98 4.58
CA VAL A 195 5.03 -3.45 5.67
C VAL A 195 4.45 -4.70 6.33
N ALA A 196 3.14 -4.74 6.59
CA ALA A 196 2.47 -5.92 7.11
C ALA A 196 2.67 -7.12 6.18
N ILE A 197 2.59 -6.92 4.86
CA ILE A 197 2.80 -7.96 3.85
C ILE A 197 4.22 -8.53 3.94
N CYS A 198 5.26 -7.72 4.15
CA CYS A 198 6.63 -8.22 4.35
C CYS A 198 6.72 -9.21 5.52
N PHE A 199 6.12 -8.87 6.68
CA PHE A 199 6.08 -9.77 7.84
C PHE A 199 5.19 -10.98 7.61
N THR A 200 4.11 -10.81 6.84
CA THR A 200 3.18 -11.89 6.47
C THR A 200 3.88 -12.92 5.60
N LEU A 201 4.64 -12.49 4.59
CA LEU A 201 5.44 -13.36 3.72
C LEU A 201 6.52 -14.10 4.51
N GLU A 202 7.22 -13.43 5.43
CA GLU A 202 8.21 -14.08 6.32
C GLU A 202 7.58 -15.10 7.27
N ARG A 203 6.34 -14.89 7.69
CA ARG A 203 5.59 -15.89 8.48
C ARG A 203 5.20 -17.10 7.63
N LEU A 204 4.74 -16.86 6.41
CA LEU A 204 4.28 -17.90 5.48
C LEU A 204 5.44 -18.63 4.77
N ARG A 205 6.68 -18.21 5.00
CA ARG A 205 7.89 -18.86 4.47
C ARG A 205 7.86 -20.33 4.89
N ARG A 206 7.57 -21.21 3.91
CA ARG A 206 7.45 -22.67 4.03
C ARG A 206 7.35 -23.16 5.48
N ILE A 207 6.11 -23.16 5.97
CA ILE A 207 5.58 -24.35 6.65
C ILE A 207 5.71 -25.52 5.68
#